data_AF-A0A561CYZ9-F1
#
_entry.id   AF-A0A561CYZ9-F1
#
_cell.length_a   1.000
_cell.length_b   1.000
_cell.length_c   1.000
_cell.angle_alpha   90.00
_cell.angle_beta   90.00
_cell.angle_gamma   90.00
#
_symmetry.space_group_name_H-M   'P 1'
#
loop_
_entity.id
_entity.type
_entity.pdbx_description
1 polymer ?
#
loop_
_entity_poly.entity_id
_entity_poly.type
_entity_poly.pdbx_seq_one_letter_code
_entity_poly.pdbx_strand_id
1 'polypeptide(L)' 'MTDLEMDFAATVFGNTLPIYRIILTNLSSYGGRAFTIPGTDGKIYCNMGNSYNDPLNYSDQWRQNYLG' A
#
# COMPACT_ATOMS: atom_id res chain seq x y z
N MET A 1 0.76 7.08 6.15
CA MET A 1 1.99 6.32 6.42
C MET A 1 2.48 6.77 7.79
N THR A 2 2.74 5.83 8.68
CA THR A 2 3.25 6.06 10.03
C THR A 2 4.76 6.25 10.01
N ASP A 3 5.33 6.76 11.11
CA ASP A 3 6.78 6.97 11.21
C ASP A 3 7.57 5.66 11.07
N LEU A 4 7.07 4.57 11.67
CA LEU A 4 7.68 3.24 11.56
C LEU A 4 7.72 2.72 10.11
N GLU A 5 6.68 2.99 9.32
CA GLU A 5 6.64 2.62 7.91
C GLU A 5 7.66 3.43 7.09
N MET A 6 7.81 4.70 7.40
CA MET A 6 8.78 5.58 6.74
C MET A 6 10.23 5.16 7.09
N ASP A 7 10.49 4.86 8.36
CA ASP A 7 11.79 4.38 8.83
C ASP A 7 12.17 3.06 8.18
N PHE A 8 11.23 2.11 8.11
CA PHE A 8 11.46 0.85 7.42
C PHE A 8 11.75 1.06 5.92
N ALA A 9 10.96 1.89 5.24
CA ALA A 9 11.19 2.20 3.84
C ALA A 9 12.57 2.84 3.60
N ALA A 10 13.05 3.68 4.53
CA ALA A 10 14.38 4.28 4.46
C ALA A 10 15.51 3.24 4.56
N THR A 11 15.30 2.10 5.23
CA THR A 11 16.31 1.02 5.27
C THR A 11 16.53 0.36 3.91
N VAL A 12 15.50 0.34 3.05
CA VAL A 12 15.54 -0.28 1.72
C VAL A 12 15.88 0.73 0.63
N PHE A 13 15.28 1.91 0.69
CA PHE A 13 15.31 2.89 -0.39
C PHE A 13 16.08 4.18 -0.04
N GLY A 14 16.57 4.32 1.20
CA GLY A 14 17.12 5.58 1.70
C GLY A 14 16.13 6.73 1.53
N ASN A 15 16.65 7.89 1.12
CA ASN A 15 15.87 9.11 0.89
C ASN A 15 15.41 9.29 -0.58
N THR A 16 15.37 8.20 -1.36
CA THR A 16 15.05 8.28 -2.80
C THR A 16 13.55 8.30 -3.07
N LEU A 17 12.74 7.83 -2.12
CA LEU A 17 11.28 7.82 -2.26
C LEU A 17 10.69 9.19 -1.89
N PRO A 18 9.75 9.71 -2.70
CA PRO A 18 8.95 10.87 -2.33
C PRO A 18 7.87 10.44 -1.32
N ILE A 19 8.29 10.02 -0.11
CA ILE A 19 7.47 9.28 0.86
C ILE A 19 6.14 9.99 1.18
N TYR A 20 6.16 11.32 1.33
CA TYR A 20 4.99 12.15 1.62
C TYR A 20 4.00 12.29 0.46
N ARG A 21 4.40 11.89 -0.75
CA ARG A 21 3.54 11.88 -1.94
C ARG A 21 2.87 10.53 -2.14
N ILE A 22 3.31 9.48 -1.45
CA ILE A 22 2.78 8.11 -1.62
C ILE A 22 1.58 7.92 -0.69
N ILE A 23 0.43 7.59 -1.28
CA ILE A 23 -0.80 7.25 -0.58
C ILE A 23 -1.08 5.77 -0.74
N LEU A 24 -0.95 5.03 0.36
CA LEU A 24 -1.41 3.65 0.46
C LEU A 24 -2.92 3.66 0.70
N THR A 25 -3.65 2.87 -0.09
CA THR A 25 -5.11 2.78 0.01
C THR A 25 -5.60 1.38 -0.36
N ASN A 26 -6.86 1.11 -0.04
CA ASN A 26 -7.57 -0.13 -0.34
C ASN A 26 -8.97 0.19 -0.91
N LEU A 27 -9.05 1.23 -1.75
CA LEU A 27 -10.29 1.60 -2.41
C LEU A 27 -10.87 0.40 -3.17
N SER A 28 -12.12 0.08 -2.86
CA SER A 28 -12.91 -0.94 -3.53
C SER A 28 -13.50 -0.46 -4.87
N SER A 29 -13.38 0.84 -5.18
CA SER A 29 -13.69 1.40 -6.50
C SER A 29 -12.93 0.65 -7.60
N TYR A 30 -13.56 0.49 -8.78
CA TYR A 30 -13.05 -0.36 -9.88
C TYR A 30 -12.87 -1.85 -9.52
N GLY A 31 -13.68 -2.37 -8.58
CA GLY A 31 -13.66 -3.78 -8.20
C GLY A 31 -12.50 -4.17 -7.29
N GLY A 32 -11.88 -3.19 -6.61
CA GLY A 32 -10.79 -3.44 -5.66
C GLY A 32 -9.49 -3.93 -6.31
N ARG A 33 -9.26 -3.54 -7.57
CA ARG A 33 -8.06 -3.92 -8.31
C ARG A 33 -6.83 -3.23 -7.72
N ALA A 34 -5.76 -3.99 -7.51
CA ALA A 34 -4.48 -3.42 -7.13
C ALA A 34 -3.89 -2.59 -8.29
N PHE A 35 -3.35 -1.40 -7.99
CA PHE A 35 -2.74 -0.52 -8.98
C PHE A 35 -1.74 0.46 -8.34
N THR A 36 -0.85 0.99 -9.19
CA THR A 36 -0.02 2.16 -8.86
C THR A 36 -0.16 3.19 -9.97
N ILE A 37 -0.60 4.41 -9.65
CA ILE A 37 -0.80 5.48 -10.63
C ILE A 37 -0.36 6.86 -10.10
N PRO A 38 0.12 7.76 -10.98
CA PRO A 38 0.28 9.17 -10.62
C PRO A 38 -1.10 9.84 -10.51
N GLY A 39 -1.24 10.71 -9.51
CA GLY A 39 -2.37 11.61 -9.34
C GLY A 39 -2.14 12.96 -10.04
N THR A 40 -3.21 13.56 -10.54
CA THR A 40 -3.18 14.95 -11.06
C THR A 40 -2.92 15.99 -9.96
N ASP A 41 -3.04 15.60 -8.69
CA ASP A 41 -2.75 16.41 -7.50
C ASP A 41 -1.30 16.28 -7.02
N GLY A 42 -0.45 15.61 -7.80
CA GLY A 42 0.95 15.39 -7.47
C GLY A 42 1.20 14.24 -6.49
N LYS A 43 0.17 13.51 -6.07
CA LYS A 43 0.33 12.28 -5.25
C LYS A 43 0.61 11.06 -6.12
N ILE A 44 1.05 9.98 -5.49
CA ILE A 44 1.23 8.65 -6.07
C ILE A 44 0.29 7.74 -5.30
N TYR A 45 -0.70 7.18 -5.99
CA TYR A 45 -1.67 6.29 -5.39
C TYR A 45 -1.25 4.84 -5.59
N CYS A 46 -1.13 4.12 -4.48
CA CYS A 46 -0.88 2.69 -4.47
C CYS A 46 -2.08 2.00 -3.81
N ASN A 47 -2.95 1.42 -4.64
CA ASN A 47 -4.09 0.64 -4.17
C ASN A 47 -3.66 -0.81 -3.96
N MET A 48 -3.82 -1.31 -2.74
CA MET A 48 -3.47 -2.68 -2.36
C MET A 48 -4.58 -3.67 -2.73
N GLY A 49 -5.77 -3.16 -3.06
CA GLY A 49 -6.94 -3.96 -3.42
C GLY A 49 -7.67 -4.57 -2.24
N ASN A 50 -8.70 -5.38 -2.53
CA ASN A 50 -9.64 -5.88 -1.50
C ASN A 50 -9.01 -6.83 -0.49
N SER A 51 -7.89 -7.46 -0.84
CA SER A 51 -7.21 -8.41 0.04
C SER A 51 -6.47 -7.76 1.20
N TYR A 52 -6.47 -6.43 1.30
CA TYR A 52 -5.81 -5.67 2.36
C TYR A 52 -6.82 -4.71 2.99
N ASN A 53 -7.42 -5.10 4.11
CA ASN A 53 -8.20 -4.18 4.94
C ASN A 53 -7.27 -3.26 5.76
N ASP A 54 -6.10 -3.78 6.09
CA ASP A 54 -4.93 -3.07 6.61
C ASP A 54 -3.82 -3.15 5.54
N PRO A 55 -3.21 -2.02 5.12
CA PRO A 55 -2.12 -2.02 4.15
C PRO A 55 -0.94 -2.94 4.51
N LEU A 56 -0.75 -3.22 5.80
CA LEU A 56 0.34 -4.06 6.30
C LEU A 56 -0.04 -5.54 6.43
N ASN A 57 -1.34 -5.86 6.52
CA ASN A 57 -1.79 -7.19 6.85
C ASN A 57 -2.74 -7.74 5.78
N TYR A 58 -2.29 -8.81 5.11
CA TYR A 58 -3.11 -9.54 4.16
C TYR A 58 -4.34 -10.12 4.87
N SER A 59 -5.52 -9.67 4.44
CA SER A 59 -6.78 -9.85 5.14
C SER A 59 -7.63 -11.01 4.58
N ASP A 60 -7.34 -11.53 3.39
CA ASP A 60 -8.13 -12.66 2.88
C ASP A 60 -7.76 -13.98 3.59
N GLN A 61 -8.79 -14.62 4.14
CA GLN A 61 -8.67 -15.86 4.90
C GLN A 61 -8.10 -17.04 4.10
N TRP A 62 -8.29 -17.07 2.77
CA TRP A 62 -7.88 -18.22 1.97
C TRP A 62 -6.36 -18.43 1.95
N ARG A 63 -5.54 -17.38 2.05
CA ARG A 63 -4.08 -17.53 2.16
C ARG A 63 -3.62 -17.84 3.57
N GLN A 64 -4.29 -17.29 4.58
CA GLN A 64 -3.94 -17.57 5.99
C GLN A 64 -4.16 -19.05 6.33
N ASN A 65 -5.17 -19.70 5.73
CA ASN A 65 -5.48 -21.11 5.96
C ASN A 65 -4.64 -22.11 5.15
N TYR A 66 -3.88 -21.67 4.14
CA TYR A 66 -3.14 -22.55 3.21
C TYR A 66 -1.62 -22.47 3.33
N LEU A 67 -1.10 -21.51 4.10
CA LEU A 67 0.34 -21.29 4.29
C LEU A 67 0.74 -21.27 5.78
N GLY A 68 -0.19 -21.65 6.67
CA GLY A 68 0.04 -21.81 8.11
C GLY A 68 0.56 -23.19 8.47
#